data_AF-A0A1R0WEX6-F1
#
_entry.id   AF-A0A1R0WEX6-F1
#
_cell.length_a   1.000
_cell.length_b   1.000
_cell.length_c   1.000
_cell.angle_alpha   90.00
_cell.angle_beta   90.00
_cell.angle_gamma   90.00
#
_symmetry.space_group_name_H-M   'P 1'
#
loop_
_entity.id
_entity.type
_entity.pdbx_description
1 polymer ?
#
loop_
_entity_poly.entity_id
_entity_poly.type
_entity_poly.pdbx_seq_one_letter_code
_entity_poly.pdbx_strand_id
1 'polypeptide(L)'
;MQKSIWKKHKVIILGIVCLLLFSQEASYVSADTNSDAYHYSYWGDTVPAPAAYEATAIITGKKLNTVPFKEPSDMHVTENQHVFILDSGNGRVIEMDHTFKLVRTIDSFEREGKEEYFNNPQGLYVTNKGHLLIADSDNHRVVHLDEEGQLVKIVAEPKSDLLKTDFIFKPLRIVMDKGERIYVMAEGVFDGFMEFSADGTFSSFIGANRVQVDPVEYLWKRFATREQRSQMVMFTPTEFTNLDMDEEGFIYATSGDRGKDSIKKLNAQGTDILRREGYQPPQGDLVYTNEAGSSRLIDIDVGDSDMYSVLDSNMGRIFTYNGDGYLLHIFGGIGNRRGQFNTPVALERSGDRMLVLDKSLGEITVFQTTEYGRTLHEAVRSYYNGDEDQSSVMFAKAAEMNANLEYAYAGIGKALLRQKEYEDSAQYFKRSMERQGYSKAFLLFRKELMREHFSWMMSGLFLAAAAFVTVIIVRRQKRRTANADVK
;
A
#
# COMPACT_ATOMS: atom_id res chain seq x y z
N MET A 1 20.58 57.26 -57.52
CA MET A 1 19.67 56.08 -57.53
C MET A 1 20.02 54.96 -56.54
N GLN A 2 21.23 54.85 -55.98
CA GLN A 2 21.63 53.71 -55.12
C GLN A 2 21.21 53.79 -53.63
N LYS A 3 20.99 54.98 -53.04
CA LYS A 3 20.63 55.11 -51.61
C LYS A 3 19.16 54.79 -51.27
N SER A 4 18.26 54.79 -52.25
CA SER A 4 16.82 54.52 -52.02
C SER A 4 16.53 53.01 -51.97
N ILE A 5 17.28 52.22 -52.74
CA ILE A 5 17.10 50.76 -52.82
C ILE A 5 17.51 50.09 -51.50
N TRP A 6 18.59 50.56 -50.86
CA TRP A 6 19.09 49.98 -49.61
C TRP A 6 18.17 50.22 -48.39
N LYS A 7 17.43 51.33 -48.36
CA LYS A 7 16.39 51.57 -47.32
C LYS A 7 15.17 50.67 -47.50
N LYS A 8 14.74 50.41 -48.75
CA LYS A 8 13.62 49.49 -49.03
C LYS A 8 13.98 48.04 -48.68
N HIS A 9 15.22 47.62 -48.91
CA HIS A 9 15.68 46.27 -48.56
C HIS A 9 15.80 46.08 -47.04
N LYS A 10 16.20 47.10 -46.27
CA LYS A 10 16.20 47.01 -44.80
C LYS A 10 14.80 46.88 -44.21
N VAL A 11 13.79 47.56 -44.77
CA VAL A 11 12.40 47.45 -44.29
C VAL A 11 11.81 46.09 -44.66
N ILE A 12 12.14 45.55 -45.84
CA ILE A 12 11.67 44.22 -46.26
C ILE A 12 12.37 43.12 -45.44
N ILE A 13 13.69 43.24 -45.19
CA ILE A 13 14.43 42.29 -44.36
C ILE A 13 13.96 42.37 -42.90
N LEU A 14 13.70 43.57 -42.36
CA LEU A 14 13.14 43.71 -41.00
C LEU A 14 11.71 43.16 -40.91
N GLY A 15 10.91 43.33 -41.97
CA GLY A 15 9.57 42.74 -42.07
C GLY A 15 9.59 41.21 -42.14
N ILE A 16 10.53 40.63 -42.88
CA ILE A 16 10.72 39.17 -42.99
C ILE A 16 11.29 38.58 -41.69
N VAL A 17 12.20 39.29 -41.01
CA VAL A 17 12.70 38.89 -39.68
C VAL A 17 11.60 38.98 -38.62
N CYS A 18 10.72 40.00 -38.67
CA CYS A 18 9.54 40.03 -37.81
C CYS A 18 8.54 38.91 -38.13
N LEU A 19 8.27 38.60 -39.41
CA LEU A 19 7.37 37.50 -39.79
C LEU A 19 7.93 36.10 -39.44
N LEU A 20 9.26 35.94 -39.42
CA LEU A 20 9.91 34.72 -38.94
C LEU A 20 9.97 34.63 -37.40
N LEU A 21 9.96 35.77 -36.70
CA LEU A 21 9.84 35.83 -35.24
C LEU A 21 8.41 35.60 -34.73
N PHE A 22 7.39 35.74 -35.59
CA PHE A 22 5.97 35.53 -35.25
C PHE A 22 5.37 34.21 -35.79
N SER A 23 6.17 33.33 -36.41
CA SER A 23 5.67 32.06 -36.97
C SER A 23 6.07 30.79 -36.20
N GLN A 24 6.53 30.93 -34.95
CA GLN A 24 6.66 29.79 -34.04
C GLN A 24 5.95 30.04 -32.71
N GLU A 25 4.63 30.19 -32.79
CA GLU A 25 3.77 29.59 -31.78
C GLU A 25 2.73 28.77 -32.53
N ALA A 26 3.17 27.66 -33.13
CA ALA A 26 2.28 26.52 -33.20
C ALA A 26 1.99 26.18 -31.74
N SER A 27 0.84 26.62 -31.24
CA SER A 27 0.33 26.15 -29.96
C SER A 27 0.40 24.63 -30.04
N TYR A 28 1.24 24.04 -29.20
CA TYR A 28 1.10 22.63 -28.91
C TYR A 28 -0.33 22.50 -28.38
N VAL A 29 -1.23 22.02 -29.23
CA VAL A 29 -2.44 21.37 -28.75
C VAL A 29 -1.92 20.09 -28.12
N SER A 30 -1.44 20.22 -26.87
CA SER A 30 -1.44 19.08 -25.98
C SER A 30 -2.89 18.69 -25.89
N ALA A 31 -3.21 17.45 -26.27
CA ALA A 31 -4.37 16.83 -25.69
C ALA A 31 -4.23 17.02 -24.17
N ASP A 32 -5.26 17.57 -23.54
CA ASP A 32 -5.35 17.74 -22.11
C ASP A 32 -5.53 16.34 -21.50
N THR A 33 -4.47 15.54 -21.52
CA THR A 33 -4.32 14.34 -20.71
C THR A 33 -3.53 14.73 -19.49
N ASN A 34 -3.99 15.75 -18.77
CA ASN A 34 -3.45 16.04 -17.45
C ASN A 34 -3.97 14.92 -16.55
N SER A 35 -3.18 13.85 -16.44
CA SER A 35 -3.38 12.88 -15.39
C SER A 35 -3.19 13.61 -14.07
N ASP A 36 -4.23 13.69 -13.24
CA ASP A 36 -4.14 14.22 -11.87
C ASP A 36 -3.32 13.29 -10.95
N ALA A 37 -2.62 12.29 -11.50
CA ALA A 37 -1.78 11.37 -10.76
C ALA A 37 -0.46 12.03 -10.35
N TYR A 38 -0.06 11.73 -9.12
CA TYR A 38 1.17 12.23 -8.51
C TYR A 38 1.82 11.14 -7.67
N HIS A 39 3.03 11.44 -7.25
CA HIS A 39 3.81 10.65 -6.31
C HIS A 39 4.44 11.61 -5.28
N TYR A 40 5.09 11.04 -4.26
CA TYR A 40 5.88 11.80 -3.31
C TYR A 40 7.37 11.53 -3.51
N SER A 41 8.16 12.60 -3.56
CA SER A 41 9.62 12.49 -3.59
C SER A 41 10.15 11.93 -2.26
N TYR A 42 11.45 11.61 -2.22
CA TYR A 42 12.16 11.29 -0.97
C TYR A 42 11.88 12.33 0.15
N TRP A 43 11.76 13.61 -0.19
CA TRP A 43 11.55 14.71 0.76
C TRP A 43 10.08 14.91 1.16
N GLY A 44 9.16 14.16 0.55
CA GLY A 44 7.72 14.30 0.78
C GLY A 44 7.04 15.36 -0.08
N ASP A 45 7.73 15.90 -1.09
CA ASP A 45 7.16 16.86 -2.03
C ASP A 45 6.32 16.14 -3.08
N THR A 46 5.19 16.72 -3.46
CA THR A 46 4.34 16.21 -4.53
C THR A 46 5.05 16.37 -5.88
N VAL A 47 5.21 15.26 -6.60
CA VAL A 47 5.80 15.22 -7.95
C VAL A 47 4.82 14.59 -8.95
N PRO A 48 4.77 15.07 -10.20
CA PRO A 48 3.87 14.49 -11.20
C PRO A 48 4.29 13.06 -11.54
N ALA A 49 3.31 12.19 -11.77
CA ALA A 49 3.53 10.81 -12.16
C ALA A 49 2.52 10.38 -13.25
N PRO A 50 2.86 9.44 -14.14
CA PRO A 50 1.88 8.83 -15.02
C PRO A 50 0.81 8.08 -14.21
N ALA A 51 -0.43 8.07 -14.69
CA ALA A 51 -1.48 7.24 -14.10
C ALA A 51 -1.12 5.75 -14.21
N ALA A 52 -1.10 5.05 -13.08
CA ALA A 52 -0.99 3.58 -13.06
C ALA A 52 -2.31 2.90 -13.43
N TYR A 53 -3.44 3.60 -13.25
CA TYR A 53 -4.78 3.11 -13.51
C TYR A 53 -5.64 4.14 -14.23
N GLU A 54 -6.50 3.67 -15.14
CA GLU A 54 -7.47 4.50 -15.84
C GLU A 54 -8.88 3.93 -15.69
N ALA A 55 -9.85 4.78 -15.40
CA ALA A 55 -11.25 4.37 -15.27
C ALA A 55 -11.81 3.97 -16.64
N THR A 56 -12.15 2.70 -16.84
CA THR A 56 -12.58 2.12 -18.14
C THR A 56 -14.06 1.79 -18.21
N ALA A 57 -14.72 1.51 -17.07
CA ALA A 57 -16.15 1.22 -17.04
C ALA A 57 -16.80 1.66 -15.74
N ILE A 58 -18.11 1.86 -15.80
CA ILE A 58 -18.98 2.00 -14.64
C ILE A 58 -20.00 0.86 -14.70
N ILE A 59 -20.21 0.17 -13.58
CA ILE A 59 -21.20 -0.89 -13.40
C ILE A 59 -22.27 -0.40 -12.43
N THR A 60 -23.53 -0.49 -12.84
CA THR A 60 -24.69 -0.10 -12.03
C THR A 60 -25.71 -1.23 -12.07
N GLY A 61 -26.62 -1.27 -11.08
CA GLY A 61 -27.74 -2.22 -11.11
C GLY A 61 -28.51 -2.19 -12.44
N LYS A 62 -28.73 -0.99 -13.01
CA LYS A 62 -29.36 -0.84 -14.33
C LYS A 62 -28.58 -1.52 -15.46
N LYS A 63 -27.25 -1.41 -15.47
CA LYS A 63 -26.39 -2.06 -16.48
C LYS A 63 -26.43 -3.59 -16.37
N LEU A 64 -26.66 -4.11 -15.18
CA LEU A 64 -26.83 -5.53 -14.90
C LEU A 64 -28.26 -6.04 -15.10
N ASN A 65 -29.19 -5.19 -15.58
CA ASN A 65 -30.62 -5.50 -15.67
C ASN A 65 -31.27 -5.91 -14.33
N THR A 66 -30.77 -5.36 -13.22
CA THR A 66 -31.33 -5.52 -11.87
C THR A 66 -31.80 -4.19 -11.30
N VAL A 67 -32.47 -4.20 -10.14
CA VAL A 67 -32.82 -2.95 -9.45
C VAL A 67 -31.54 -2.17 -9.09
N PRO A 68 -31.55 -0.82 -9.14
CA PRO A 68 -30.39 -0.01 -8.80
C PRO A 68 -29.83 -0.37 -7.42
N PHE A 69 -28.50 -0.34 -7.30
CA PHE A 69 -27.87 -0.51 -5.99
C PHE A 69 -28.32 0.61 -5.06
N LYS A 70 -28.50 0.27 -3.79
CA LYS A 70 -28.98 1.16 -2.76
C LYS A 70 -28.10 1.00 -1.55
N GLU A 71 -27.26 1.99 -1.31
CA GLU A 71 -26.31 1.99 -0.19
C GLU A 71 -25.49 0.68 -0.09
N PRO A 72 -24.84 0.24 -1.17
CA PRO A 72 -24.00 -0.95 -1.08
C PRO A 72 -22.85 -0.68 -0.09
N SER A 73 -22.56 -1.63 0.81
CA SER A 73 -21.61 -1.42 1.91
C SER A 73 -20.27 -2.12 1.69
N ASP A 74 -20.24 -3.20 0.90
CA ASP A 74 -19.06 -4.02 0.73
C ASP A 74 -19.01 -4.71 -0.64
N MET A 75 -17.82 -5.16 -1.02
CA MET A 75 -17.56 -5.92 -2.24
C MET A 75 -16.41 -6.89 -1.97
N HIS A 76 -16.42 -8.05 -2.61
CA HIS A 76 -15.32 -9.00 -2.55
C HIS A 76 -15.06 -9.66 -3.90
N VAL A 77 -13.79 -9.85 -4.26
CA VAL A 77 -13.40 -10.54 -5.49
C VAL A 77 -12.66 -11.83 -5.18
N THR A 78 -13.19 -12.94 -5.69
CA THR A 78 -12.60 -14.27 -5.51
C THR A 78 -11.43 -14.50 -6.48
N GLU A 79 -10.59 -15.52 -6.21
CA GLU A 79 -9.45 -15.89 -7.07
C GLU A 79 -9.85 -16.20 -8.53
N ASN A 80 -11.05 -16.74 -8.75
CA ASN A 80 -11.62 -16.97 -10.09
C ASN A 80 -12.21 -15.69 -10.74
N GLN A 81 -11.97 -14.52 -10.14
CA GLN A 81 -12.41 -13.20 -10.57
C GLN A 81 -13.94 -13.01 -10.61
N HIS A 82 -14.69 -13.78 -9.84
CA HIS A 82 -16.09 -13.45 -9.57
C HIS A 82 -16.15 -12.28 -8.59
N VAL A 83 -17.09 -11.37 -8.83
CA VAL A 83 -17.26 -10.14 -8.03
C VAL A 83 -18.57 -10.25 -7.28
N PHE A 84 -18.50 -10.22 -5.96
CA PHE A 84 -19.67 -10.21 -5.09
C PHE A 84 -19.87 -8.83 -4.50
N ILE A 85 -21.09 -8.31 -4.53
CA ILE A 85 -21.45 -6.98 -4.04
C ILE A 85 -22.49 -7.15 -2.94
N LEU A 86 -22.26 -6.52 -1.79
CA LEU A 86 -23.25 -6.42 -0.73
C LEU A 86 -24.09 -5.15 -0.92
N ASP A 87 -25.29 -5.32 -1.48
CA ASP A 87 -26.25 -4.25 -1.75
C ASP A 87 -27.18 -4.06 -0.55
N SER A 88 -26.61 -3.53 0.55
CA SER A 88 -27.19 -3.58 1.90
C SER A 88 -28.54 -2.90 2.04
N GLY A 89 -28.76 -1.77 1.37
CA GLY A 89 -30.03 -1.07 1.41
C GLY A 89 -31.17 -1.79 0.67
N ASN A 90 -30.83 -2.81 -0.14
CA ASN A 90 -31.76 -3.77 -0.74
C ASN A 90 -31.71 -5.15 -0.06
N GLY A 91 -30.83 -5.36 0.94
CA GLY A 91 -30.73 -6.60 1.69
C GLY A 91 -30.35 -7.82 0.85
N ARG A 92 -29.34 -7.69 -0.05
CA ARG A 92 -28.96 -8.77 -0.96
C ARG A 92 -27.46 -8.79 -1.31
N VAL A 93 -26.98 -9.95 -1.72
CA VAL A 93 -25.67 -10.15 -2.35
C VAL A 93 -25.86 -10.37 -3.84
N ILE A 94 -25.05 -9.69 -4.66
CA ILE A 94 -25.06 -9.80 -6.12
C ILE A 94 -23.75 -10.44 -6.56
N GLU A 95 -23.82 -11.55 -7.27
CA GLU A 95 -22.65 -12.20 -7.86
C GLU A 95 -22.54 -11.88 -9.35
N MET A 96 -21.35 -11.50 -9.79
CA MET A 96 -21.01 -11.29 -11.18
C MET A 96 -19.80 -12.13 -11.59
N ASP A 97 -19.75 -12.52 -12.86
CA ASP A 97 -18.57 -13.16 -13.43
C ASP A 97 -17.43 -12.15 -13.70
N HIS A 98 -16.27 -12.67 -14.12
CA HIS A 98 -15.10 -11.88 -14.50
C HIS A 98 -15.34 -10.86 -15.65
N THR A 99 -16.45 -11.00 -16.39
CA THR A 99 -16.89 -10.07 -17.45
C THR A 99 -17.95 -9.06 -16.97
N PHE A 100 -18.25 -9.04 -15.68
CA PHE A 100 -19.29 -8.23 -15.04
C PHE A 100 -20.71 -8.56 -15.53
N LYS A 101 -20.99 -9.82 -15.86
CA LYS A 101 -22.36 -10.29 -16.08
C LYS A 101 -22.92 -10.86 -14.79
N LEU A 102 -24.19 -10.55 -14.52
CA LEU A 102 -24.92 -11.09 -13.39
C LEU A 102 -24.98 -12.63 -13.47
N VAL A 103 -24.51 -13.30 -12.43
CA VAL A 103 -24.59 -14.76 -12.27
C VAL A 103 -25.82 -15.11 -11.46
N ARG A 104 -25.96 -14.52 -10.26
CA ARG A 104 -27.12 -14.71 -9.38
C ARG A 104 -27.26 -13.56 -8.38
N THR A 105 -28.40 -13.55 -7.70
CA THR A 105 -28.70 -12.68 -6.55
C THR A 105 -29.11 -13.55 -5.37
N ILE A 106 -28.63 -13.24 -4.18
CA ILE A 106 -28.99 -13.91 -2.92
C ILE A 106 -29.59 -12.83 -2.00
N ASP A 107 -30.90 -12.86 -1.78
CA ASP A 107 -31.63 -11.92 -0.90
C ASP A 107 -32.25 -12.61 0.33
N SER A 108 -32.24 -13.94 0.35
CA SER A 108 -32.71 -14.76 1.46
C SER A 108 -31.93 -16.08 1.56
N PHE A 109 -32.15 -16.78 2.66
CA PHE A 109 -31.70 -18.17 2.85
C PHE A 109 -32.69 -18.95 3.71
N GLU A 110 -32.68 -20.28 3.59
CA GLU A 110 -33.54 -21.15 4.40
C GLU A 110 -32.87 -21.53 5.73
N ARG A 111 -33.61 -21.40 6.83
CA ARG A 111 -33.26 -21.95 8.14
C ARG A 111 -34.45 -22.72 8.71
N GLU A 112 -34.28 -24.02 8.93
CA GLU A 112 -35.31 -24.89 9.53
C GLU A 112 -36.68 -24.81 8.81
N GLY A 113 -36.66 -24.75 7.47
CA GLY A 113 -37.88 -24.64 6.65
C GLY A 113 -38.54 -23.27 6.67
N LYS A 114 -37.87 -22.23 7.19
CA LYS A 114 -38.31 -20.83 7.12
C LYS A 114 -37.30 -20.02 6.33
N GLU A 115 -37.83 -19.16 5.47
CA GLU A 115 -37.02 -18.18 4.75
C GLU A 115 -36.68 -17.01 5.66
N GLU A 116 -35.41 -16.62 5.69
CA GLU A 116 -34.91 -15.46 6.42
C GLU A 116 -34.18 -14.51 5.48
N TYR A 117 -34.28 -13.22 5.79
CA TYR A 117 -33.76 -12.13 4.97
C TYR A 117 -32.68 -11.36 5.72
N PHE A 118 -31.78 -10.74 4.98
CA PHE A 118 -30.75 -9.88 5.54
C PHE A 118 -31.34 -8.53 5.99
N ASN A 119 -30.79 -7.96 7.06
CA ASN A 119 -31.17 -6.66 7.59
C ASN A 119 -29.93 -5.79 7.78
N ASN A 120 -29.77 -4.80 6.89
CA ASN A 120 -28.65 -3.87 6.86
C ASN A 120 -27.27 -4.55 6.98
N PRO A 121 -26.97 -5.57 6.17
CA PRO A 121 -25.70 -6.27 6.28
C PRO A 121 -24.54 -5.32 5.93
N GLN A 122 -23.42 -5.38 6.66
CA GLN A 122 -22.31 -4.43 6.48
C GLN A 122 -21.04 -5.02 5.87
N GLY A 123 -20.84 -6.34 6.00
CA GLY A 123 -19.59 -7.00 5.61
C GLY A 123 -19.81 -8.28 4.82
N LEU A 124 -18.92 -8.54 3.86
CA LEU A 124 -18.98 -9.69 2.96
C LEU A 124 -17.59 -10.28 2.78
N TYR A 125 -17.48 -11.61 2.88
CA TYR A 125 -16.25 -12.33 2.55
C TYR A 125 -16.60 -13.61 1.81
N VAL A 126 -15.86 -13.93 0.75
CA VAL A 126 -16.07 -15.16 -0.02
C VAL A 126 -14.79 -15.97 -0.04
N THR A 127 -14.90 -17.19 0.45
CA THR A 127 -13.75 -18.11 0.56
C THR A 127 -13.37 -18.67 -0.81
N ASN A 128 -12.16 -19.22 -0.93
CA ASN A 128 -11.72 -19.91 -2.16
C ASN A 128 -12.58 -21.13 -2.54
N LYS A 129 -13.36 -21.67 -1.59
CA LYS A 129 -14.34 -22.76 -1.83
C LYS A 129 -15.71 -22.24 -2.28
N GLY A 130 -15.86 -20.93 -2.51
CA GLY A 130 -17.14 -20.31 -2.89
C GLY A 130 -18.11 -20.08 -1.73
N HIS A 131 -17.77 -20.43 -0.49
CA HIS A 131 -18.62 -20.14 0.66
C HIS A 131 -18.67 -18.63 0.95
N LEU A 132 -19.86 -18.12 1.28
CA LEU A 132 -20.09 -16.72 1.60
C LEU A 132 -20.26 -16.55 3.10
N LEU A 133 -19.56 -15.59 3.68
CA LEU A 133 -19.86 -15.10 5.02
C LEU A 133 -20.46 -13.70 4.86
N ILE A 134 -21.50 -13.40 5.62
CA ILE A 134 -22.24 -12.13 5.56
C ILE A 134 -22.45 -11.63 6.98
N ALA A 135 -21.93 -10.44 7.28
CA ALA A 135 -22.18 -9.74 8.54
C ALA A 135 -23.57 -9.07 8.47
N ASP A 136 -24.57 -9.76 8.99
CA ASP A 136 -25.97 -9.34 9.02
C ASP A 136 -26.24 -8.49 10.27
N SER A 137 -25.75 -7.24 10.21
CA SER A 137 -25.45 -6.40 11.38
C SER A 137 -26.66 -6.08 12.26
N ASP A 138 -27.79 -5.71 11.66
CA ASP A 138 -29.00 -5.37 12.42
C ASP A 138 -29.84 -6.59 12.79
N ASN A 139 -29.46 -7.79 12.33
CA ASN A 139 -29.93 -9.08 12.85
C ASN A 139 -28.94 -9.70 13.86
N HIS A 140 -27.87 -8.99 14.21
CA HIS A 140 -26.89 -9.37 15.23
C HIS A 140 -26.24 -10.74 15.03
N ARG A 141 -25.85 -11.04 13.79
CA ARG A 141 -25.28 -12.35 13.43
C ARG A 141 -24.34 -12.29 12.24
N VAL A 142 -23.50 -13.32 12.09
CA VAL A 142 -22.83 -13.63 10.83
C VAL A 142 -23.50 -14.86 10.23
N VAL A 143 -23.89 -14.77 8.97
CA VAL A 143 -24.48 -15.86 8.19
C VAL A 143 -23.38 -16.49 7.34
N HIS A 144 -23.19 -17.81 7.44
CA HIS A 144 -22.27 -18.56 6.59
C HIS A 144 -23.06 -19.45 5.65
N LEU A 145 -22.98 -19.16 4.35
CA LEU A 145 -23.59 -19.90 3.26
C LEU A 145 -22.52 -20.70 2.49
N ASP A 146 -22.91 -21.82 1.92
CA ASP A 146 -22.07 -22.55 0.96
C ASP A 146 -22.11 -21.92 -0.45
N GLU A 147 -21.41 -22.54 -1.40
CA GLU A 147 -21.37 -22.08 -2.78
C GLU A 147 -22.76 -22.05 -3.42
N GLU A 148 -23.70 -22.91 -3.01
CA GLU A 148 -25.07 -22.96 -3.51
C GLU A 148 -26.01 -21.95 -2.82
N GLY A 149 -25.54 -21.25 -1.79
CA GLY A 149 -26.34 -20.30 -1.00
C GLY A 149 -27.16 -20.97 0.11
N GLN A 150 -26.88 -22.23 0.44
CA GLN A 150 -27.51 -22.93 1.56
C GLN A 150 -26.81 -22.60 2.88
N LEU A 151 -27.59 -22.55 3.95
CA LEU A 151 -27.07 -22.22 5.28
C LEU A 151 -26.17 -23.32 5.82
N VAL A 152 -24.89 -23.00 6.05
CA VAL A 152 -23.93 -23.86 6.73
C VAL A 152 -24.04 -23.65 8.24
N LYS A 153 -23.97 -22.39 8.70
CA LYS A 153 -24.06 -22.02 10.12
C LYS A 153 -24.35 -20.54 10.33
N ILE A 154 -24.73 -20.20 11.56
CA ILE A 154 -24.88 -18.83 12.04
C ILE A 154 -23.96 -18.63 13.22
N VAL A 155 -23.10 -17.62 13.15
CA VAL A 155 -22.38 -17.10 14.32
C VAL A 155 -23.28 -16.08 15.00
N ALA A 156 -23.88 -16.48 16.11
CA ALA A 156 -24.75 -15.63 16.90
C ALA A 156 -23.96 -14.77 17.89
N GLU A 157 -24.67 -13.85 18.55
CA GLU A 157 -24.12 -13.03 19.62
C GLU A 157 -23.37 -13.88 20.67
N PRO A 158 -22.06 -13.64 20.87
CA PRO A 158 -21.26 -14.42 21.79
C PRO A 158 -21.57 -14.09 23.25
N LYS A 159 -21.56 -15.13 24.09
CA LYS A 159 -21.67 -14.99 25.55
C LYS A 159 -20.31 -15.23 26.17
N SER A 160 -19.69 -14.19 26.71
CA SER A 160 -18.37 -14.26 27.35
C SER A 160 -18.21 -13.20 28.42
N ASP A 161 -17.47 -13.52 29.48
CA ASP A 161 -17.08 -12.57 30.53
C ASP A 161 -16.10 -11.50 30.02
N LEU A 162 -15.51 -11.70 28.83
CA LEU A 162 -14.67 -10.71 28.16
C LEU A 162 -15.47 -9.56 27.53
N LEU A 163 -16.79 -9.72 27.41
CA LEU A 163 -17.68 -8.73 26.80
C LEU A 163 -18.34 -7.86 27.87
N LYS A 164 -18.67 -6.62 27.50
CA LYS A 164 -19.44 -5.74 28.37
C LYS A 164 -20.85 -6.29 28.55
N THR A 165 -21.46 -6.03 29.70
CA THR A 165 -22.81 -6.53 30.05
C THR A 165 -23.91 -6.01 29.13
N ASP A 166 -23.69 -4.88 28.47
CA ASP A 166 -24.58 -4.20 27.53
C ASP A 166 -24.07 -4.26 26.08
N PHE A 167 -23.11 -5.14 25.80
CA PHE A 167 -22.61 -5.35 24.45
C PHE A 167 -23.73 -5.90 23.56
N ILE A 168 -23.85 -5.33 22.36
CA ILE A 168 -24.75 -5.79 21.31
C ILE A 168 -23.87 -6.20 20.14
N PHE A 169 -23.94 -7.47 19.73
CA PHE A 169 -23.13 -7.94 18.62
C PHE A 169 -23.63 -7.36 17.28
N LYS A 170 -22.90 -6.38 16.75
CA LYS A 170 -23.13 -5.78 15.43
C LYS A 170 -21.91 -5.98 14.54
N PRO A 171 -21.79 -7.10 13.83
CA PRO A 171 -20.65 -7.36 12.96
C PRO A 171 -20.61 -6.37 11.79
N LEU A 172 -19.43 -5.89 11.42
CA LEU A 172 -19.20 -4.88 10.38
C LEU A 172 -18.38 -5.43 9.22
N ARG A 173 -17.25 -6.09 9.53
CA ARG A 173 -16.31 -6.66 8.56
C ARG A 173 -15.90 -8.04 9.01
N ILE A 174 -15.61 -8.92 8.06
CA ILE A 174 -15.34 -10.32 8.33
C ILE A 174 -14.30 -10.87 7.37
N VAL A 175 -13.47 -11.80 7.85
CA VAL A 175 -12.64 -12.66 7.00
C VAL A 175 -12.58 -14.05 7.63
N MET A 176 -12.20 -15.05 6.84
CA MET A 176 -12.03 -16.41 7.30
C MET A 176 -10.68 -16.96 6.85
N ASP A 177 -9.94 -17.57 7.78
CA ASP A 177 -8.65 -18.19 7.45
C ASP A 177 -8.80 -19.59 6.84
N LYS A 178 -7.67 -20.16 6.39
CA LYS A 178 -7.60 -21.54 5.87
C LYS A 178 -7.97 -22.62 6.91
N GLY A 179 -7.91 -22.29 8.20
CA GLY A 179 -8.33 -23.13 9.31
C GLY A 179 -9.81 -22.98 9.67
N GLU A 180 -10.58 -22.26 8.87
CA GLU A 180 -12.00 -21.93 9.07
C GLU A 180 -12.29 -21.11 10.34
N ARG A 181 -11.27 -20.46 10.91
CA ARG A 181 -11.46 -19.45 11.96
C ARG A 181 -11.99 -18.17 11.34
N ILE A 182 -12.96 -17.55 12.01
CA ILE A 182 -13.65 -16.37 11.52
C ILE A 182 -13.20 -15.18 12.37
N TYR A 183 -12.70 -14.13 11.72
CA TYR A 183 -12.33 -12.88 12.35
C TYR A 183 -13.39 -11.83 12.02
N VAL A 184 -13.97 -11.21 13.05
CA VAL A 184 -15.07 -10.27 12.91
C VAL A 184 -14.71 -8.95 13.55
N MET A 185 -14.78 -7.87 12.79
CA MET A 185 -14.86 -6.51 13.33
C MET A 185 -16.32 -6.24 13.70
N ALA A 186 -16.58 -5.70 14.90
CA ALA A 186 -17.94 -5.36 15.33
C ALA A 186 -18.00 -3.95 15.95
N GLU A 187 -19.16 -3.31 15.82
CA GLU A 187 -19.41 -1.96 16.38
C GLU A 187 -19.18 -1.96 17.90
N GLY A 188 -18.43 -0.97 18.41
CA GLY A 188 -18.16 -0.82 19.84
C GLY A 188 -17.11 -1.79 20.41
N VAL A 189 -16.41 -2.55 19.56
CA VAL A 189 -15.25 -3.38 19.94
C VAL A 189 -13.96 -2.62 19.71
N PHE A 190 -13.25 -2.29 20.80
CA PHE A 190 -11.99 -1.56 20.77
C PHE A 190 -10.75 -2.46 20.96
N ASP A 191 -10.96 -3.72 21.33
CA ASP A 191 -9.91 -4.71 21.60
C ASP A 191 -9.41 -5.43 20.33
N GLY A 192 -9.75 -4.91 19.14
CA GLY A 192 -9.36 -5.46 17.84
C GLY A 192 -10.47 -6.29 17.21
N PHE A 193 -10.12 -7.45 16.64
CA PHE A 193 -11.04 -8.35 15.95
C PHE A 193 -11.49 -9.47 16.88
N MET A 194 -12.78 -9.79 16.85
CA MET A 194 -13.34 -10.95 17.52
C MET A 194 -12.95 -12.21 16.75
N GLU A 195 -12.24 -13.13 17.39
CA GLU A 195 -11.88 -14.43 16.82
C GLU A 195 -12.92 -15.48 17.22
N PHE A 196 -13.48 -16.15 16.22
CA PHE A 196 -14.38 -17.29 16.37
C PHE A 196 -13.72 -18.54 15.82
N SER A 197 -13.89 -19.64 16.55
CA SER A 197 -13.47 -20.97 16.11
C SER A 197 -14.31 -21.45 14.92
N ALA A 198 -13.87 -22.51 14.25
CA ALA A 198 -14.56 -23.07 13.09
C ALA A 198 -15.99 -23.55 13.39
N ASP A 199 -16.35 -23.78 14.64
CA ASP A 199 -17.73 -24.10 15.05
C ASP A 199 -18.61 -22.86 15.29
N GLY A 200 -18.05 -21.65 15.19
CA GLY A 200 -18.73 -20.39 15.49
C GLY A 200 -18.66 -19.98 16.96
N THR A 201 -17.85 -20.63 17.79
CA THR A 201 -17.68 -20.24 19.20
C THR A 201 -16.66 -19.11 19.34
N PHE A 202 -17.03 -18.07 20.10
CA PHE A 202 -16.11 -16.96 20.38
C PHE A 202 -14.95 -17.42 21.26
N SER A 203 -13.74 -17.11 20.81
CA SER A 203 -12.50 -17.58 21.43
C SER A 203 -11.78 -16.44 22.16
N SER A 204 -11.44 -15.36 21.44
CA SER A 204 -10.70 -14.23 22.01
C SER A 204 -10.76 -12.99 21.12
N PHE A 205 -10.02 -11.94 21.48
CA PHE A 205 -9.75 -10.79 20.64
C PHE A 205 -8.31 -10.82 20.12
N ILE A 206 -8.10 -10.37 18.90
CA ILE A 206 -6.78 -10.27 18.26
C ILE A 206 -6.55 -8.87 17.68
N GLY A 207 -5.31 -8.40 17.68
CA GLY A 207 -4.94 -7.14 17.03
C GLY A 207 -5.24 -5.88 17.84
N ALA A 208 -5.61 -6.02 19.11
CA ALA A 208 -5.86 -4.90 20.02
C ALA A 208 -4.79 -3.81 19.89
N ASN A 209 -5.21 -2.57 19.63
CA ASN A 209 -4.29 -1.44 19.61
C ASN A 209 -3.86 -1.16 21.06
N ARG A 210 -2.68 -1.65 21.47
CA ARG A 210 -2.18 -1.41 22.82
C ARG A 210 -1.97 0.09 23.00
N VAL A 211 -2.69 0.68 23.95
CA VAL A 211 -2.51 2.10 24.31
C VAL A 211 -1.06 2.29 24.73
N GLN A 212 -0.27 2.98 23.90
CA GLN A 212 1.07 3.39 24.28
C GLN A 212 0.92 4.47 25.36
N VAL A 213 1.14 4.09 26.62
CA VAL A 213 1.10 5.03 27.73
C VAL A 213 2.34 5.93 27.62
N ASP A 214 2.16 7.22 27.38
CA ASP A 214 3.26 8.18 27.42
C ASP A 214 3.82 8.24 28.86
N PRO A 215 5.12 7.94 29.08
CA PRO A 215 5.74 8.00 30.40
C PRO A 215 5.60 9.38 31.08
N VAL A 216 5.58 10.46 30.30
CA VAL A 216 5.40 11.83 30.79
C VAL A 216 3.97 12.01 31.29
N GLU A 217 2.98 11.49 30.57
CA GLU A 217 1.57 11.54 30.98
C GLU A 217 1.32 10.67 32.23
N TYR A 218 1.94 9.49 32.32
CA TYR A 218 1.87 8.67 33.53
C TYR A 218 2.44 9.40 34.75
N LEU A 219 3.54 10.13 34.56
CA LEU A 219 4.13 11.00 35.59
C LEU A 219 3.16 12.13 35.95
N TRP A 220 2.55 12.82 34.98
CA TRP A 220 1.55 13.86 35.23
C TRP A 220 0.31 13.33 35.95
N LYS A 221 -0.20 12.15 35.57
CA LYS A 221 -1.31 11.46 36.26
C LYS A 221 -0.99 11.20 37.73
N ARG A 222 0.27 10.92 38.06
CA ARG A 222 0.71 10.74 39.46
C ARG A 222 0.57 12.02 40.30
N PHE A 223 0.78 13.19 39.70
CA PHE A 223 0.71 14.49 40.38
C PHE A 223 -0.61 15.24 40.19
N ALA A 224 -1.43 14.86 39.22
CA ALA A 224 -2.72 15.51 38.91
C ALA A 224 -3.78 15.24 39.98
N THR A 225 -4.58 16.26 40.30
CA THR A 225 -5.78 16.15 41.15
C THR A 225 -6.87 15.32 40.46
N ARG A 226 -7.89 14.86 41.21
CA ARG A 226 -9.01 14.09 40.63
C ARG A 226 -9.77 14.87 39.54
N GLU A 227 -9.94 16.18 39.74
CA GLU A 227 -10.56 17.09 38.77
C GLU A 227 -9.69 17.26 37.52
N GLN A 228 -8.37 17.43 37.68
CA GLN A 228 -7.43 17.50 36.55
C GLN A 228 -7.36 16.19 35.77
N ARG A 229 -7.51 15.03 36.43
CA ARG A 229 -7.59 13.72 35.76
C ARG A 229 -8.87 13.54 34.96
N SER A 230 -10.00 14.05 35.44
CA SER A 230 -11.27 13.98 34.70
C SER A 230 -11.28 14.86 33.44
N GLN A 231 -10.38 15.84 33.37
CA GLN A 231 -10.18 16.74 32.22
C GLN A 231 -9.09 16.24 31.27
N MET A 232 -8.31 15.21 31.64
CA MET A 232 -7.38 14.56 30.71
C MET A 232 -8.17 13.74 29.70
N VAL A 233 -7.92 13.95 28.42
CA VAL A 233 -8.52 13.19 27.33
C VAL A 233 -8.24 11.71 27.59
N MET A 234 -9.29 10.92 27.81
CA MET A 234 -9.13 9.47 27.79
C MET A 234 -8.78 9.08 26.36
N PHE A 235 -7.61 8.48 26.17
CA PHE A 235 -7.27 7.83 24.91
C PHE A 235 -8.22 6.66 24.71
N THR A 236 -9.31 6.89 23.98
CA THR A 236 -10.08 5.81 23.41
C THR A 236 -9.20 5.17 22.32
N PRO A 237 -8.94 3.86 22.36
CA PRO A 237 -8.27 3.18 21.27
C PRO A 237 -8.98 3.50 19.96
N THR A 238 -8.20 3.78 18.92
CA THR A 238 -8.74 3.96 17.57
C THR A 238 -9.25 2.63 17.06
N GLU A 239 -10.53 2.61 16.65
CA GLU A 239 -11.14 1.45 16.03
C GLU A 239 -10.50 1.19 14.66
N PHE A 240 -10.41 -0.09 14.31
CA PHE A 240 -10.11 -0.50 12.95
C PHE A 240 -11.28 -0.10 12.04
N THR A 241 -10.98 0.29 10.81
CA THR A 241 -11.96 0.70 9.80
C THR A 241 -12.23 -0.41 8.80
N ASN A 242 -11.20 -1.16 8.39
CA ASN A 242 -11.37 -2.42 7.68
C ASN A 242 -10.24 -3.44 7.96
N LEU A 243 -10.44 -4.66 7.49
CA LEU A 243 -9.44 -5.70 7.43
C LEU A 243 -9.54 -6.51 6.12
N ASP A 244 -8.41 -7.09 5.72
CA ASP A 244 -8.30 -8.05 4.63
C ASP A 244 -7.23 -9.10 4.98
N MET A 245 -7.21 -10.24 4.29
CA MET A 245 -6.32 -11.36 4.60
C MET A 245 -5.54 -11.84 3.37
N ASP A 246 -4.22 -11.99 3.53
CA ASP A 246 -3.38 -12.57 2.48
C ASP A 246 -3.48 -14.10 2.41
N GLU A 247 -2.94 -14.70 1.35
CA GLU A 247 -2.93 -16.15 1.17
C GLU A 247 -2.18 -16.91 2.29
N GLU A 248 -1.29 -16.25 3.01
CA GLU A 248 -0.52 -16.83 4.12
C GLU A 248 -1.30 -16.77 5.46
N GLY A 249 -2.42 -16.04 5.49
CA GLY A 249 -3.29 -15.88 6.66
C GLY A 249 -2.91 -14.70 7.56
N PHE A 250 -2.10 -13.75 7.07
CA PHE A 250 -1.86 -12.49 7.77
C PHE A 250 -2.99 -11.52 7.52
N ILE A 251 -3.41 -10.82 8.58
CA ILE A 251 -4.50 -9.86 8.50
C ILE A 251 -3.90 -8.47 8.28
N TYR A 252 -4.23 -7.86 7.16
CA TYR A 252 -3.96 -6.45 6.92
C TYR A 252 -5.15 -5.65 7.45
N ALA A 253 -4.88 -4.60 8.21
CA ALA A 253 -5.91 -3.81 8.85
C ALA A 253 -5.64 -2.32 8.71
N THR A 254 -6.70 -1.57 8.42
CA THR A 254 -6.70 -0.11 8.46
C THR A 254 -7.38 0.36 9.72
N SER A 255 -6.92 1.48 10.28
CA SER A 255 -7.52 2.10 11.44
C SER A 255 -7.81 3.56 11.19
N GLY A 256 -8.77 4.10 11.95
CA GLY A 256 -9.06 5.54 11.94
C GLY A 256 -7.95 6.39 12.57
N ASP A 257 -6.83 5.79 12.98
CA ASP A 257 -5.68 6.48 13.56
C ASP A 257 -5.00 7.39 12.55
N ARG A 258 -4.42 8.48 13.06
CA ARG A 258 -3.68 9.44 12.24
C ARG A 258 -2.20 9.15 12.36
N GLY A 259 -1.58 8.82 11.22
CA GLY A 259 -0.14 8.70 11.09
C GLY A 259 0.33 7.28 10.75
N LYS A 260 1.53 6.93 11.22
CA LYS A 260 2.32 5.80 10.73
C LYS A 260 1.74 4.41 11.03
N ASP A 261 0.87 4.34 12.03
CA ASP A 261 0.26 3.09 12.52
C ASP A 261 -1.16 2.90 12.00
N SER A 262 -1.57 3.72 11.01
CA SER A 262 -2.88 3.64 10.35
C SER A 262 -3.10 2.33 9.59
N ILE A 263 -2.03 1.71 9.09
CA ILE A 263 -2.04 0.40 8.42
C ILE A 263 -1.18 -0.57 9.23
N LYS A 264 -1.65 -1.79 9.43
CA LYS A 264 -0.94 -2.87 10.15
C LYS A 264 -1.04 -4.19 9.38
N LYS A 265 0.00 -5.01 9.45
CA LYS A 265 0.00 -6.43 9.01
C LYS A 265 0.12 -7.27 10.27
N LEU A 266 -0.93 -7.94 10.67
CA LEU A 266 -1.02 -8.68 11.92
C LEU A 266 -0.76 -10.17 11.67
N ASN A 267 0.12 -10.74 12.48
CA ASN A 267 0.27 -12.19 12.57
C ASN A 267 -0.87 -12.82 13.38
N ALA A 268 -0.89 -14.15 13.46
CA ALA A 268 -1.88 -14.92 14.23
C ALA A 268 -1.88 -14.60 15.74
N GLN A 269 -0.88 -13.89 16.28
CA GLN A 269 -0.88 -13.39 17.66
C GLN A 269 -1.35 -11.94 17.79
N GLY A 270 -1.72 -11.28 16.69
CA GLY A 270 -2.15 -9.88 16.67
C GLY A 270 -1.00 -8.89 16.79
N THR A 271 0.24 -9.31 16.52
CA THR A 271 1.41 -8.42 16.51
C THR A 271 1.60 -7.84 15.13
N ASP A 272 1.80 -6.52 15.06
CA ASP A 272 2.11 -5.83 13.81
C ASP A 272 3.52 -6.16 13.32
N ILE A 273 3.60 -6.70 12.12
CA ILE A 273 4.81 -7.09 11.40
C ILE A 273 4.97 -6.32 10.08
N LEU A 274 4.17 -5.28 9.84
CA LEU A 274 4.27 -4.48 8.62
C LEU A 274 5.62 -3.77 8.54
N ARG A 275 6.34 -3.99 7.44
CA ARG A 275 7.61 -3.31 7.16
C ARG A 275 7.32 -1.90 6.65
N ARG A 276 7.96 -0.92 7.29
CA ARG A 276 7.81 0.52 6.97
C ARG A 276 9.17 1.09 6.56
N GLU A 277 9.76 0.48 5.53
CA GLU A 277 11.10 0.81 5.01
C GLU A 277 11.05 1.78 3.82
N GLY A 278 9.86 2.14 3.35
CA GLY A 278 9.66 3.20 2.36
C GLY A 278 10.16 4.56 2.84
N TYR A 279 10.35 5.49 1.91
CA TYR A 279 10.78 6.86 2.22
C TYR A 279 9.83 7.57 3.19
N GLN A 280 8.54 7.27 3.05
CA GLN A 280 7.47 7.77 3.87
C GLN A 280 6.65 6.58 4.39
N PRO A 281 6.16 6.64 5.63
CA PRO A 281 5.35 5.57 6.20
C PRO A 281 4.03 5.42 5.42
N PRO A 282 3.49 4.20 5.30
CA PRO A 282 2.17 3.97 4.71
C PRO A 282 1.07 4.62 5.58
N GLN A 283 0.60 5.81 5.16
CA GLN A 283 -0.37 6.61 5.93
C GLN A 283 -1.34 7.44 5.08
N GLY A 284 -1.39 7.19 3.76
CA GLY A 284 -2.12 8.04 2.81
C GLY A 284 -1.38 9.32 2.45
N ASP A 285 -2.12 10.41 2.21
CA ASP A 285 -1.56 11.68 1.76
C ASP A 285 -0.75 12.38 2.85
N LEU A 286 0.41 12.90 2.44
CA LEU A 286 1.32 13.66 3.31
C LEU A 286 0.95 15.14 3.39
N VAL A 287 0.32 15.64 2.33
CA VAL A 287 -0.03 17.05 2.15
C VAL A 287 -1.53 17.14 1.94
N TYR A 288 -2.20 17.88 2.80
CA TYR A 288 -3.63 18.10 2.74
C TYR A 288 -3.99 19.51 3.19
N THR A 289 -5.16 19.99 2.75
CA THR A 289 -5.70 21.27 3.18
C THR A 289 -6.42 21.13 4.52
N ASN A 290 -6.59 22.24 5.23
CA ASN A 290 -7.38 22.25 6.47
C ASN A 290 -8.84 21.80 6.26
N GLU A 291 -9.37 22.02 5.05
CA GLU A 291 -10.75 21.65 4.69
C GLU A 291 -10.90 20.15 4.39
N ALA A 292 -9.96 19.56 3.66
CA ALA A 292 -9.97 18.13 3.35
C ALA A 292 -9.57 17.27 4.56
N GLY A 293 -8.68 17.79 5.41
CA GLY A 293 -8.10 17.04 6.52
C GLY A 293 -7.14 15.94 6.06
N SER A 294 -6.56 15.24 7.03
CA SER A 294 -5.68 14.09 6.76
C SER A 294 -6.45 12.95 6.11
N SER A 295 -5.77 12.08 5.35
CA SER A 295 -6.38 10.83 4.87
C SER A 295 -6.99 10.04 6.02
N ARG A 296 -8.17 9.46 5.77
CA ARG A 296 -8.86 8.50 6.61
C ARG A 296 -9.01 7.22 5.80
N LEU A 297 -8.18 6.24 6.11
CA LEU A 297 -8.16 4.96 5.43
C LEU A 297 -9.39 4.15 5.85
N ILE A 298 -10.19 3.74 4.88
CA ILE A 298 -11.47 3.06 5.09
C ILE A 298 -11.50 1.64 4.52
N ASP A 299 -10.56 1.32 3.64
CA ASP A 299 -10.48 -0.01 3.03
C ASP A 299 -9.05 -0.37 2.63
N ILE A 300 -8.79 -1.67 2.53
CA ILE A 300 -7.53 -2.29 2.14
C ILE A 300 -7.77 -3.56 1.32
N ASP A 301 -7.08 -3.68 0.20
CA ASP A 301 -7.03 -4.88 -0.66
C ASP A 301 -5.59 -5.38 -0.70
N VAL A 302 -5.39 -6.64 -0.35
CA VAL A 302 -4.09 -7.31 -0.41
C VAL A 302 -4.02 -8.16 -1.67
N GLY A 303 -3.14 -7.75 -2.57
CA GLY A 303 -2.85 -8.50 -3.78
C GLY A 303 -1.65 -9.42 -3.64
N ASP A 304 -1.18 -9.87 -4.80
CA ASP A 304 -0.01 -10.72 -4.92
C ASP A 304 1.30 -9.99 -4.55
N SER A 305 2.33 -10.77 -4.20
CA SER A 305 3.69 -10.26 -3.91
C SER A 305 3.76 -9.24 -2.77
N ASP A 306 2.95 -9.43 -1.72
CA ASP A 306 2.78 -8.50 -0.59
C ASP A 306 2.39 -7.05 -1.01
N MET A 307 1.87 -6.85 -2.23
CA MET A 307 1.38 -5.54 -2.66
C MET A 307 -0.02 -5.29 -2.15
N TYR A 308 -0.21 -4.22 -1.39
CA TYR A 308 -1.52 -3.87 -0.85
C TYR A 308 -1.92 -2.45 -1.28
N SER A 309 -3.21 -2.27 -1.52
CA SER A 309 -3.82 -0.99 -1.88
C SER A 309 -4.76 -0.54 -0.79
N VAL A 310 -4.77 0.75 -0.46
CA VAL A 310 -5.68 1.32 0.54
C VAL A 310 -6.49 2.47 -0.04
N LEU A 311 -7.74 2.55 0.38
CA LEU A 311 -8.69 3.58 -0.02
C LEU A 311 -8.85 4.62 1.09
N ASP A 312 -8.75 5.90 0.71
CA ASP A 312 -9.02 7.05 1.57
C ASP A 312 -10.43 7.62 1.30
N SER A 313 -11.20 7.86 2.37
CA SER A 313 -12.53 8.45 2.27
C SER A 313 -12.52 9.97 2.06
N ASN A 314 -11.51 10.68 2.57
CA ASN A 314 -11.54 12.14 2.62
C ASN A 314 -11.19 12.77 1.27
N MET A 315 -10.13 12.28 0.62
CA MET A 315 -9.70 12.76 -0.69
C MET A 315 -9.99 11.77 -1.81
N GLY A 316 -10.54 10.58 -1.50
CA GLY A 316 -10.93 9.59 -2.51
C GLY A 316 -9.72 8.98 -3.21
N ARG A 317 -8.56 9.00 -2.55
CA ARG A 317 -7.28 8.51 -3.10
C ARG A 317 -7.13 7.04 -2.82
N ILE A 318 -6.49 6.35 -3.76
CA ILE A 318 -6.07 4.97 -3.61
C ILE A 318 -4.55 4.96 -3.64
N PHE A 319 -3.95 4.41 -2.60
CA PHE A 319 -2.50 4.30 -2.44
C PHE A 319 -2.12 2.84 -2.53
N THR A 320 -1.22 2.49 -3.45
CA THR A 320 -0.68 1.13 -3.50
C THR A 320 0.76 1.13 -3.00
N TYR A 321 1.05 0.20 -2.10
CA TYR A 321 2.37 -0.02 -1.51
C TYR A 321 2.85 -1.44 -1.81
N ASN A 322 4.17 -1.64 -1.78
CA ASN A 322 4.74 -2.99 -1.74
C ASN A 322 4.89 -3.50 -0.29
N GLY A 323 5.32 -4.76 -0.14
CA GLY A 323 5.52 -5.39 1.18
C GLY A 323 6.61 -4.75 2.06
N ASP A 324 7.50 -3.92 1.49
CA ASP A 324 8.51 -3.15 2.23
C ASP A 324 7.96 -1.78 2.70
N GLY A 325 6.74 -1.40 2.31
CA GLY A 325 6.10 -0.13 2.62
C GLY A 325 6.50 1.03 1.71
N TYR A 326 7.07 0.77 0.52
CA TYR A 326 7.30 1.79 -0.49
C TYR A 326 6.00 2.08 -1.24
N LEU A 327 5.66 3.37 -1.35
CA LEU A 327 4.58 3.82 -2.22
C LEU A 327 4.97 3.55 -3.69
N LEU A 328 4.03 2.95 -4.44
CA LEU A 328 4.22 2.62 -5.85
C LEU A 328 3.52 3.62 -6.76
N HIS A 329 2.25 3.91 -6.47
CA HIS A 329 1.45 4.86 -7.23
C HIS A 329 0.23 5.33 -6.42
N ILE A 330 -0.34 6.46 -6.86
CA ILE A 330 -1.55 7.05 -6.31
C ILE A 330 -2.49 7.38 -7.48
N PHE A 331 -3.79 7.12 -7.31
CA PHE A 331 -4.82 7.58 -8.24
C PHE A 331 -6.18 7.76 -7.53
N GLY A 332 -7.20 8.15 -8.28
CA GLY A 332 -8.55 8.41 -7.77
C GLY A 332 -8.70 9.82 -7.21
N GLY A 333 -9.92 10.18 -6.81
CA GLY A 333 -10.18 11.41 -6.11
C GLY A 333 -11.65 11.64 -5.80
N ILE A 334 -11.98 12.54 -4.87
CA ILE A 334 -13.37 13.00 -4.73
C ILE A 334 -13.74 13.96 -5.87
N GLY A 335 -14.93 13.78 -6.42
CA GLY A 335 -15.49 14.65 -7.44
C GLY A 335 -16.50 13.94 -8.35
N ASN A 336 -16.90 14.63 -9.42
CA ASN A 336 -17.96 14.18 -10.32
C ASN A 336 -17.43 13.75 -11.70
N ARG A 337 -16.11 13.67 -11.89
CA ARG A 337 -15.52 13.19 -13.14
C ARG A 337 -15.36 11.67 -13.10
N ARG A 338 -15.26 11.05 -14.26
CA ARG A 338 -14.97 9.63 -14.38
C ARG A 338 -13.63 9.31 -13.70
N GLY A 339 -13.62 8.29 -12.84
CA GLY A 339 -12.46 7.95 -12.01
C GLY A 339 -12.39 8.73 -10.69
N GLN A 340 -13.39 9.57 -10.41
CA GLN A 340 -13.60 10.21 -9.12
C GLN A 340 -14.84 9.62 -8.42
N PHE A 341 -14.91 9.83 -7.11
CA PHE A 341 -15.90 9.23 -6.22
C PHE A 341 -16.64 10.30 -5.41
N ASN A 342 -17.78 9.93 -4.84
CA ASN A 342 -18.52 10.72 -3.86
C ASN A 342 -18.38 10.10 -2.47
N THR A 343 -18.68 8.82 -2.32
CA THR A 343 -18.57 8.11 -1.04
C THR A 343 -18.06 6.70 -1.30
N PRO A 344 -16.76 6.54 -1.62
CA PRO A 344 -16.18 5.23 -1.87
C PRO A 344 -16.18 4.44 -0.56
N VAL A 345 -16.50 3.14 -0.61
CA VAL A 345 -16.65 2.28 0.58
C VAL A 345 -15.94 0.93 0.48
N ALA A 346 -15.71 0.44 -0.74
CA ALA A 346 -14.97 -0.79 -0.97
C ALA A 346 -14.02 -0.67 -2.18
N LEU A 347 -12.90 -1.37 -2.12
CA LEU A 347 -11.78 -1.43 -3.04
C LEU A 347 -11.37 -2.90 -3.17
N GLU A 348 -11.43 -3.46 -4.38
CA GLU A 348 -11.07 -4.86 -4.61
C GLU A 348 -10.32 -5.02 -5.93
N ARG A 349 -9.38 -5.96 -5.98
CA ARG A 349 -8.64 -6.29 -7.19
C ARG A 349 -9.28 -7.43 -7.96
N SER A 350 -9.43 -7.24 -9.27
CA SER A 350 -9.90 -8.27 -10.21
C SER A 350 -8.89 -8.45 -11.34
N GLY A 351 -7.86 -9.26 -11.07
CA GLY A 351 -6.70 -9.42 -11.94
C GLY A 351 -5.94 -8.10 -12.13
N ASP A 352 -5.81 -7.66 -13.38
CA ASP A 352 -5.20 -6.38 -13.77
C ASP A 352 -6.10 -5.15 -13.53
N ARG A 353 -7.29 -5.34 -12.96
CA ARG A 353 -8.30 -4.29 -12.72
C ARG A 353 -8.42 -4.00 -11.24
N MET A 354 -8.75 -2.76 -10.93
CA MET A 354 -9.13 -2.33 -9.59
C MET A 354 -10.59 -1.87 -9.63
N LEU A 355 -11.39 -2.33 -8.68
CA LEU A 355 -12.81 -2.03 -8.57
C LEU A 355 -13.02 -1.14 -7.35
N VAL A 356 -13.79 -0.07 -7.50
CA VAL A 356 -14.15 0.81 -6.38
C VAL A 356 -15.65 0.93 -6.33
N LEU A 357 -16.23 0.55 -5.20
CA LEU A 357 -17.65 0.65 -4.91
C LEU A 357 -17.96 2.01 -4.27
N ASP A 358 -18.88 2.76 -4.88
CA ASP A 358 -19.37 4.02 -4.34
C ASP A 358 -20.78 3.85 -3.76
N LYS A 359 -20.91 4.11 -2.46
CA LYS A 359 -22.16 3.96 -1.71
C LYS A 359 -23.23 4.95 -2.16
N SER A 360 -22.85 6.21 -2.34
CA SER A 360 -23.79 7.30 -2.62
C SER A 360 -24.25 7.29 -4.08
N LEU A 361 -23.35 6.93 -5.00
CA LEU A 361 -23.69 6.81 -6.42
C LEU A 361 -24.35 5.47 -6.75
N GLY A 362 -24.16 4.43 -5.92
CA GLY A 362 -24.71 3.10 -6.17
C GLY A 362 -24.11 2.47 -7.43
N GLU A 363 -22.79 2.57 -7.58
CA GLU A 363 -22.06 2.10 -8.75
C GLU A 363 -20.67 1.57 -8.40
N ILE A 364 -20.12 0.74 -9.29
CA ILE A 364 -18.72 0.31 -9.25
C ILE A 364 -17.98 0.99 -10.39
N THR A 365 -16.90 1.69 -10.05
CA THR A 365 -15.95 2.19 -11.03
C THR A 365 -14.87 1.13 -11.26
N VAL A 366 -14.70 0.72 -12.52
CA VAL A 366 -13.68 -0.23 -12.96
C VAL A 366 -12.48 0.53 -13.48
N PHE A 367 -11.33 0.33 -12.87
CA PHE A 367 -10.05 0.85 -13.30
C PHE A 367 -9.23 -0.25 -13.96
N GLN A 368 -8.67 0.03 -15.13
CA GLN A 368 -7.75 -0.86 -15.82
C GLN A 368 -6.32 -0.38 -15.59
N THR A 369 -5.41 -1.30 -15.27
CA THR A 369 -3.98 -0.96 -15.19
C THR A 369 -3.45 -0.46 -16.53
N THR A 370 -2.71 0.65 -16.52
CA THR A 370 -2.03 1.19 -17.71
C THR A 370 -0.76 0.39 -17.99
N GLU A 371 -0.06 0.69 -19.10
CA GLU A 371 1.25 0.08 -19.35
C GLU A 371 2.26 0.41 -18.23
N TYR A 372 2.20 1.63 -17.68
CA TYR A 372 3.06 2.03 -16.57
C TYR A 372 2.75 1.23 -15.31
N GLY A 373 1.47 1.14 -14.92
CA GLY A 373 1.03 0.36 -13.77
C GLY A 373 1.46 -1.10 -13.88
N ARG A 374 1.19 -1.74 -15.02
CA ARG A 374 1.57 -3.14 -15.28
C ARG A 374 3.08 -3.35 -15.19
N THR A 375 3.88 -2.50 -15.83
CA THR A 375 5.35 -2.61 -15.80
C THR A 375 5.88 -2.51 -14.37
N LEU A 376 5.34 -1.57 -13.58
CA LEU A 376 5.74 -1.39 -12.18
C LEU A 376 5.35 -2.59 -11.31
N HIS A 377 4.12 -3.11 -11.44
CA HIS A 377 3.67 -4.29 -10.70
C HIS A 377 4.49 -5.53 -11.07
N GLU A 378 4.80 -5.72 -12.35
CA GLU A 378 5.63 -6.82 -12.82
C GLU A 378 7.08 -6.72 -12.33
N ALA A 379 7.63 -5.51 -12.20
CA ALA A 379 8.94 -5.29 -11.59
C ALA A 379 8.98 -5.73 -10.11
N VAL A 380 7.95 -5.37 -9.35
CA VAL A 380 7.79 -5.75 -7.93
C VAL A 380 7.57 -7.25 -7.80
N ARG A 381 6.70 -7.83 -8.63
CA ARG A 381 6.42 -9.28 -8.66
C ARG A 381 7.67 -10.09 -8.99
N SER A 382 8.44 -9.68 -9.99
CA SER A 382 9.69 -10.34 -10.37
C SER A 382 10.70 -10.28 -9.23
N TYR A 383 10.82 -9.13 -8.56
CA TYR A 383 11.68 -8.99 -7.38
C TYR A 383 11.26 -9.92 -6.23
N TYR A 384 9.95 -10.00 -5.96
CA TYR A 384 9.38 -10.85 -4.92
C TYR A 384 9.67 -12.33 -5.18
N ASN A 385 9.46 -12.76 -6.43
CA ASN A 385 9.72 -14.14 -6.87
C ASN A 385 11.21 -14.50 -6.95
N GLY A 386 12.11 -13.52 -6.82
CA GLY A 386 13.56 -13.74 -6.93
C GLY A 386 14.09 -13.77 -8.35
N ASP A 387 13.30 -13.35 -9.35
CA ASP A 387 13.77 -13.17 -10.72
C ASP A 387 14.42 -11.79 -10.85
N GLU A 388 15.72 -11.74 -10.55
CA GLU A 388 16.45 -10.48 -10.46
C GLU A 388 16.71 -9.85 -11.84
N ASP A 389 16.90 -10.66 -12.87
CA ASP A 389 17.14 -10.20 -14.24
C ASP A 389 15.89 -9.50 -14.78
N GLN A 390 14.73 -10.15 -14.69
CA GLN A 390 13.46 -9.53 -15.10
C GLN A 390 13.14 -8.31 -14.23
N SER A 391 13.35 -8.41 -12.92
CA SER A 391 13.11 -7.30 -12.01
C SER A 391 13.91 -6.05 -12.38
N SER A 392 15.22 -6.20 -12.65
CA SER A 392 16.09 -5.10 -13.04
C SER A 392 15.62 -4.45 -14.36
N VAL A 393 15.28 -5.26 -15.36
CA VAL A 393 14.77 -4.79 -16.66
C VAL A 393 13.45 -4.03 -16.51
N MET A 394 12.51 -4.58 -15.75
CA MET A 394 11.19 -3.96 -15.56
C MET A 394 11.28 -2.69 -14.72
N PHE A 395 12.13 -2.63 -13.69
CA PHE A 395 12.37 -1.39 -12.96
C PHE A 395 13.06 -0.33 -13.81
N ALA A 396 14.00 -0.71 -14.69
CA ALA A 396 14.59 0.21 -15.64
C ALA A 396 13.52 0.79 -16.58
N LYS A 397 12.64 -0.05 -17.14
CA LYS A 397 11.50 0.40 -17.95
C LYS A 397 10.56 1.32 -17.16
N ALA A 398 10.23 0.99 -15.91
CA ALA A 398 9.40 1.83 -15.05
C ALA A 398 10.05 3.20 -14.78
N ALA A 399 11.37 3.26 -14.57
CA ALA A 399 12.12 4.50 -14.38
C ALA A 399 12.16 5.37 -15.66
N GLU A 400 12.16 4.75 -16.84
CA GLU A 400 12.05 5.46 -18.12
C GLU A 400 10.65 6.08 -18.30
N MET A 401 9.60 5.37 -17.90
CA MET A 401 8.22 5.86 -17.95
C MET A 401 7.94 6.93 -16.90
N ASN A 402 8.54 6.81 -15.71
CA ASN A 402 8.42 7.76 -14.63
C ASN A 402 9.79 8.04 -13.97
N ALA A 403 10.45 9.10 -14.44
CA ALA A 403 11.73 9.53 -13.88
C ALA A 403 11.63 10.00 -12.42
N ASN A 404 10.43 10.36 -11.95
CA ASN A 404 10.17 10.80 -10.58
C ASN A 404 9.90 9.64 -9.61
N LEU A 405 9.92 8.38 -10.06
CA LEU A 405 9.77 7.22 -9.18
C LEU A 405 11.14 6.80 -8.63
N GLU A 406 11.55 7.36 -7.49
CA GLU A 406 12.86 7.01 -6.89
C GLU A 406 12.95 5.53 -6.53
N TYR A 407 11.83 4.91 -6.15
CA TYR A 407 11.77 3.49 -5.85
C TYR A 407 12.16 2.60 -7.03
N ALA A 408 11.93 3.02 -8.28
CA ALA A 408 12.35 2.24 -9.44
C ALA A 408 13.88 2.07 -9.47
N TYR A 409 14.62 3.14 -9.20
CA TYR A 409 16.08 3.07 -9.05
C TYR A 409 16.51 2.24 -7.85
N ALA A 410 15.77 2.32 -6.73
CA ALA A 410 16.03 1.45 -5.57
C ALA A 410 15.78 -0.03 -5.90
N GLY A 411 14.75 -0.32 -6.70
CA GLY A 411 14.43 -1.65 -7.21
C GLY A 411 15.55 -2.25 -8.04
N ILE A 412 16.10 -1.48 -9.00
CA ILE A 412 17.30 -1.87 -9.76
C ILE A 412 18.46 -2.16 -8.80
N GLY A 413 18.73 -1.25 -7.86
CA GLY A 413 19.79 -1.43 -6.87
C GLY A 413 19.62 -2.69 -6.02
N LYS A 414 18.38 -3.03 -5.63
CA LYS A 414 18.04 -4.25 -4.89
C LYS A 414 18.24 -5.52 -5.74
N ALA A 415 17.86 -5.50 -7.02
CA ALA A 415 18.10 -6.61 -7.94
C ALA A 415 19.60 -6.88 -8.14
N LEU A 416 20.38 -5.82 -8.47
CA LEU A 416 21.84 -5.90 -8.63
C LEU A 416 22.54 -6.38 -7.34
N LEU A 417 22.04 -5.97 -6.17
CA LEU A 417 22.56 -6.43 -4.88
C LEU A 417 22.48 -7.94 -4.71
N ARG A 418 21.39 -8.56 -5.19
CA ARG A 418 21.18 -10.03 -5.14
C ARG A 418 22.04 -10.75 -6.17
N GLN A 419 22.25 -10.14 -7.34
CA GLN A 419 23.19 -10.61 -8.38
C GLN A 419 24.67 -10.47 -7.97
N LYS A 420 24.95 -9.80 -6.84
CA LYS A 420 26.29 -9.50 -6.30
C LYS A 420 27.06 -8.43 -7.09
N GLU A 421 26.38 -7.64 -7.91
CA GLU A 421 26.95 -6.48 -8.59
C GLU A 421 26.97 -5.28 -7.63
N TYR A 422 27.87 -5.31 -6.65
CA TYR A 422 27.81 -4.40 -5.51
C TYR A 422 28.14 -2.94 -5.85
N GLU A 423 29.00 -2.69 -6.84
CA GLU A 423 29.37 -1.33 -7.26
C GLU A 423 28.16 -0.61 -7.87
N ASP A 424 27.57 -1.21 -8.89
CA ASP A 424 26.42 -0.64 -9.60
C ASP A 424 25.20 -0.56 -8.68
N SER A 425 24.97 -1.58 -7.86
CA SER A 425 23.95 -1.55 -6.80
C SER A 425 24.10 -0.32 -5.89
N ALA A 426 25.32 -0.01 -5.42
CA ALA A 426 25.56 1.16 -4.60
C ALA A 426 25.31 2.47 -5.36
N GLN A 427 25.62 2.56 -6.66
CA GLN A 427 25.31 3.74 -7.46
C GLN A 427 23.80 3.97 -7.59
N TYR A 428 23.03 2.91 -7.83
CA TYR A 428 21.57 3.01 -7.94
C TYR A 428 20.91 3.37 -6.61
N PHE A 429 21.35 2.79 -5.48
CA PHE A 429 20.87 3.19 -4.16
C PHE A 429 21.19 4.65 -3.83
N LYS A 430 22.35 5.14 -4.27
CA LYS A 430 22.70 6.55 -4.11
C LYS A 430 21.76 7.45 -4.93
N ARG A 431 21.41 7.05 -6.16
CA ARG A 431 20.45 7.80 -7.01
C ARG A 431 19.04 7.79 -6.42
N SER A 432 18.61 6.67 -5.87
CA SER A 432 17.31 6.54 -5.20
C SER A 432 17.26 7.14 -3.79
N MET A 433 18.37 7.69 -3.29
CA MET A 433 18.48 8.20 -1.91
C MET A 433 18.20 7.13 -0.83
N GLU A 434 18.28 5.85 -1.17
CA GLU A 434 18.04 4.75 -0.25
C GLU A 434 19.34 4.48 0.54
N ARG A 435 19.32 4.88 1.83
CA ARG A 435 20.55 4.95 2.64
C ARG A 435 21.00 3.59 3.18
N GLN A 436 20.06 2.70 3.52
CA GLN A 436 20.38 1.45 4.20
C GLN A 436 20.98 0.45 3.22
N GLY A 437 20.36 0.27 2.06
CA GLY A 437 20.87 -0.52 0.95
C GLY A 437 22.13 0.09 0.34
N TYR A 438 22.28 1.43 0.22
CA TYR A 438 23.59 2.02 -0.14
C TYR A 438 24.70 1.56 0.82
N SER A 439 24.46 1.67 2.13
CA SER A 439 25.44 1.30 3.15
C SER A 439 25.77 -0.20 3.08
N LYS A 440 24.77 -1.04 2.82
CA LYS A 440 24.92 -2.50 2.65
C LYS A 440 25.71 -2.85 1.39
N ALA A 441 25.33 -2.31 0.24
CA ALA A 441 25.99 -2.53 -1.05
C ALA A 441 27.45 -2.06 -1.01
N PHE A 442 27.70 -0.84 -0.51
CA PHE A 442 29.06 -0.30 -0.40
C PHE A 442 29.95 -1.12 0.54
N LEU A 443 29.39 -1.63 1.65
CA LEU A 443 30.12 -2.52 2.55
C LEU A 443 30.48 -3.85 1.89
N LEU A 444 29.58 -4.44 1.10
CA LEU A 444 29.83 -5.67 0.37
C LEU A 444 30.86 -5.47 -0.76
N PHE A 445 30.73 -4.39 -1.53
CA PHE A 445 31.71 -3.97 -2.54
C PHE A 445 33.12 -3.84 -1.93
N ARG A 446 33.24 -3.14 -0.79
CA ARG A 446 34.54 -3.01 -0.11
C ARG A 446 35.09 -4.35 0.38
N LYS A 447 34.24 -5.27 0.84
CA LYS A 447 34.67 -6.61 1.25
C LYS A 447 35.19 -7.42 0.07
N GLU A 448 34.56 -7.30 -1.10
CA GLU A 448 34.99 -7.96 -2.32
C GLU A 448 36.35 -7.42 -2.79
N LEU A 449 36.50 -6.10 -2.94
CA LEU A 449 37.78 -5.47 -3.27
C LEU A 449 38.90 -5.85 -2.29
N MET A 450 38.59 -5.87 -0.99
CA MET A 450 39.56 -6.28 0.04
C MET A 450 39.98 -7.75 -0.11
N ARG A 451 39.07 -8.64 -0.52
CA ARG A 451 39.37 -10.06 -0.76
C ARG A 451 40.24 -10.24 -1.99
N GLU A 452 39.90 -9.59 -3.10
CA GLU A 452 40.66 -9.66 -4.34
C GLU A 452 42.09 -9.10 -4.17
N HIS A 453 42.23 -7.99 -3.45
CA HIS A 453 43.53 -7.36 -3.22
C HIS A 453 44.23 -7.83 -1.94
N PHE A 454 43.65 -8.76 -1.17
CA PHE A 454 44.18 -9.18 0.12
C PHE A 454 45.64 -9.65 0.01
N SER A 455 45.93 -10.51 -0.95
CA SER A 455 47.26 -11.09 -1.14
C SER A 455 48.32 -10.02 -1.47
N TRP A 456 47.98 -9.07 -2.33
CA TRP A 456 48.85 -7.94 -2.65
C TRP A 456 49.06 -7.03 -1.44
N MET A 457 47.99 -6.68 -0.74
CA MET A 457 48.05 -5.84 0.46
C MET A 457 48.92 -6.47 1.55
N MET A 458 48.72 -7.77 1.81
CA MET A 458 49.51 -8.51 2.79
C MET A 458 50.97 -8.67 2.37
N SER A 459 51.24 -8.89 1.08
CA SER A 459 52.60 -8.95 0.55
C SER A 459 53.32 -7.60 0.69
N GLY A 460 52.64 -6.50 0.37
CA GLY A 460 53.17 -5.15 0.57
C GLY A 460 53.43 -4.83 2.05
N LEU A 461 52.51 -5.24 2.94
CA LEU A 461 52.65 -5.06 4.39
C LEU A 461 53.81 -5.89 4.94
N PHE A 462 53.98 -7.13 4.45
CA PHE A 462 55.11 -7.99 4.81
C PHE A 462 56.45 -7.41 4.32
N LEU A 463 56.51 -6.89 3.09
CA LEU A 463 57.68 -6.20 2.56
C LEU A 463 58.02 -4.94 3.37
N ALA A 464 57.01 -4.14 3.73
CA ALA A 464 57.19 -2.95 4.56
C ALA A 464 57.71 -3.32 5.96
N ALA A 465 57.17 -4.38 6.57
CA ALA A 465 57.63 -4.90 7.85
C ALA A 465 59.07 -5.44 7.75
N ALA A 466 59.39 -6.20 6.70
CA ALA A 466 60.74 -6.71 6.45
C ALA A 466 61.75 -5.55 6.25
N ALA A 467 61.39 -4.53 5.47
CA ALA A 467 62.21 -3.33 5.28
C ALA A 467 62.41 -2.59 6.61
N PHE A 468 61.37 -2.43 7.41
CA PHE A 468 61.43 -1.78 8.72
C PHE A 468 62.35 -2.53 9.70
N VAL A 469 62.22 -3.86 9.78
CA VAL A 469 63.12 -4.72 10.59
C VAL A 469 64.55 -4.61 10.10
N THR A 470 64.78 -4.62 8.79
CA THR A 470 66.11 -4.48 8.19
C THR A 470 66.74 -3.13 8.57
N VAL A 471 65.96 -2.03 8.51
CA VAL A 471 66.43 -0.70 8.94
C VAL A 471 66.80 -0.69 10.43
N ILE A 472 66.01 -1.35 11.29
CA ILE A 472 66.33 -1.47 12.73
C ILE A 472 67.64 -2.25 12.94
N ILE A 473 67.83 -3.37 12.24
CA ILE A 473 69.04 -4.20 12.35
C ILE A 473 70.26 -3.41 11.90
N VAL A 474 70.20 -2.74 10.75
CA VAL A 474 71.30 -1.90 10.23
C VAL A 474 71.62 -0.75 11.19
N ARG A 475 70.60 -0.08 11.75
CA ARG A 475 70.82 0.97 12.77
C ARG A 475 71.45 0.43 14.04
N ARG A 476 71.09 -0.78 14.48
CA ARG A 476 71.70 -1.44 15.65
C ARG A 476 73.15 -1.87 15.37
N GLN A 477 73.46 -2.39 14.19
CA GLN A 477 74.82 -2.76 13.80
C GLN A 477 75.73 -1.54 13.69
N LYS A 478 75.28 -0.44 13.05
CA LYS A 478 76.04 0.82 13.01
C LYS A 478 76.33 1.41 14.39
N ARG A 479 75.40 1.29 15.36
CA ARG A 479 75.64 1.69 16.76
C ARG A 479 76.64 0.78 17.48
N ARG A 480 76.70 -0.52 17.14
CA ARG A 480 77.68 -1.45 17.70
C ARG A 480 79.09 -1.23 17.14
N THR A 481 79.22 -0.93 15.84
CA THR A 481 80.53 -0.60 15.24
C THR A 481 81.04 0.75 15.72
N ALA A 482 80.17 1.77 15.85
CA ALA A 482 80.55 3.07 16.41
C ALA A 482 81.02 3.00 17.89
N ASN A 483 80.57 2.00 18.66
CA ASN A 483 81.05 1.76 20.02
C ASN A 483 82.26 0.80 20.09
N ALA A 484 82.61 0.13 18.99
CA ALA A 484 83.78 -0.74 18.91
C ALA A 484 85.06 0.06 18.55
N ASP A 485 84.92 1.22 17.90
CA ASP A 485 86.02 2.15 17.60
C ASP A 485 86.35 3.12 18.78
N VAL A 486 85.74 2.94 19.96
CA VAL A 486 85.98 3.75 21.18
C VAL A 486 86.60 2.90 22.29
N LYS A 487 87.49 1.96 21.95
CA LYS A 487 88.26 1.20 22.93
C LYS A 487 89.76 1.37 22.76
#